data_AF-A0AB73LDN3-F1
#
_entry.id   AF-A0AB73LDN3-F1
#
_cell.length_a   1.000
_cell.length_b   1.000
_cell.length_c   1.000
_cell.angle_alpha   90.00
_cell.angle_beta   90.00
_cell.angle_gamma   90.00
#
_symmetry.space_group_name_H-M   'P 1'
#
loop_
_entity.id
_entity.type
_entity.pdbx_description
1 polymer ?
#
loop_
_entity_poly.entity_id
_entity_poly.type
_entity_poly.pdbx_seq_one_letter_code
_entity_poly.pdbx_strand_id
1 'polypeptide(L)'
;MTKETPRGMWGALRPAIRRTNAEELLQARQAERQTNRQAVEPAPNTGAFGRIAADVPNVAEEPDLPTGSVPVVPARSKLREQGVGSRVRTRTNVSTGFVPLVRDSQSTPKNPTLSDLNRETMQRAAEAEATATTLASASSAPAADAPAQAASVATAEAATTTGSSRKYRTETTRTGQNRTVADPNAPLSSLDSSPEAAERAAARQDAMQDQPRLLRLRATLIALAVPLSVLMIAIRVVASAPFLWFEYHRPGFPEDSYGYYLIERMRLGSYGLDYINNFAPREYLARITTGADNALAFTDAEVNHMHDVKWVLLIATMAVAVFVLITLFSSLSLRERAPGVIRRSLFTGTWITLGLIVVLGVVGAFGWEWLFTTFHQVFFPQGNWEFSVRSTLIRLYPPQFWIDAAIAVAVIVAVQIVILLVGTWPTTYRKLKAERRRQERQELRVKLASARVGEN
;
A
#
# COMPACT_ATOMS: atom_id res chain seq x y z
N MET A 1 -63.57 26.02 -52.51
CA MET A 1 -62.59 27.10 -52.25
C MET A 1 -62.87 27.60 -50.85
N THR A 2 -62.00 27.68 -49.84
CA THR A 2 -60.59 27.35 -49.64
C THR A 2 -60.37 27.56 -48.13
N LYS A 3 -59.65 26.63 -47.49
CA LYS A 3 -58.94 26.76 -46.20
C LYS A 3 -59.78 26.93 -44.94
N GLU A 4 -60.21 25.80 -44.37
CA GLU A 4 -60.39 25.67 -42.92
C GLU A 4 -59.03 25.68 -42.23
N THR A 5 -58.94 26.42 -41.12
CA THR A 5 -57.81 26.40 -40.19
C THR A 5 -58.32 25.85 -38.85
N PRO A 6 -57.68 24.84 -38.23
CA PRO A 6 -58.15 24.28 -36.98
C PRO A 6 -57.69 25.16 -35.81
N ARG A 7 -58.57 26.07 -35.35
CA ARG A 7 -58.49 26.64 -33.99
C ARG A 7 -59.26 25.72 -33.05
N GLY A 8 -58.56 24.84 -32.35
CA GLY A 8 -59.20 24.03 -31.32
C GLY A 8 -58.44 22.80 -30.86
N MET A 9 -57.16 22.89 -30.55
CA MET A 9 -56.47 21.81 -29.81
C MET A 9 -55.23 22.27 -29.04
N TRP A 10 -55.35 23.37 -28.29
CA TRP A 10 -54.32 23.80 -27.32
C TRP A 10 -54.90 24.23 -25.96
N GLY A 11 -56.18 23.95 -25.70
CA GLY A 11 -56.84 24.21 -24.41
C GLY A 11 -56.81 23.05 -23.42
N ALA A 12 -56.29 21.87 -23.81
CA ALA A 12 -56.32 20.65 -22.99
C ALA A 12 -54.96 20.22 -22.42
N LEU A 13 -53.91 21.03 -22.59
CA LEU A 13 -52.56 20.75 -22.09
C LEU A 13 -52.12 21.82 -21.09
N ARG A 14 -52.77 21.82 -19.91
CA ARG A 14 -52.32 22.29 -18.57
C ARG A 14 -53.61 22.51 -17.75
N PRO A 15 -53.85 21.75 -16.65
CA PRO A 15 -52.89 21.60 -15.56
C PRO A 15 -52.86 20.18 -14.93
N ALA A 16 -51.70 19.55 -14.87
CA ALA A 16 -51.44 18.44 -13.94
C ALA A 16 -49.99 18.44 -13.44
N ILE A 17 -49.37 19.62 -13.38
CA ILE A 17 -48.05 19.81 -12.75
C ILE A 17 -48.27 20.64 -11.49
N ARG A 18 -47.95 19.99 -10.36
CA ARG A 18 -47.82 20.47 -8.98
C ARG A 18 -49.11 20.85 -8.25
N ARG A 19 -49.56 19.93 -7.38
CA ARG A 19 -49.58 20.14 -5.92
C ARG A 19 -49.42 18.79 -5.21
N THR A 20 -48.18 18.30 -5.09
CA THR A 20 -47.79 17.62 -3.86
C THR A 20 -47.15 18.72 -3.03
N ASN A 21 -47.83 19.11 -1.95
CA ASN A 21 -47.36 20.19 -1.10
C ASN A 21 -46.03 19.73 -0.49
N ALA A 22 -45.02 20.61 -0.47
CA ALA A 22 -43.71 20.28 0.10
C ALA A 22 -43.83 19.79 1.57
N GLU A 23 -44.87 20.24 2.27
CA GLU A 23 -45.24 19.82 3.62
C GLU A 23 -45.70 18.36 3.68
N GLU A 24 -46.40 17.86 2.66
CA GLU A 24 -46.90 16.49 2.60
C GLU A 24 -45.76 15.49 2.32
N LEU A 25 -44.78 15.88 1.49
CA LEU A 25 -43.54 15.13 1.29
C LEU A 25 -42.62 15.17 2.53
N LEU A 26 -42.62 16.28 3.27
CA LEU A 26 -41.92 16.40 4.54
C LEU A 26 -42.57 15.54 5.62
N GLN A 27 -43.90 15.53 5.69
CA GLN A 27 -44.66 14.67 6.61
C GLN A 27 -44.49 13.19 6.26
N ALA A 28 -44.50 12.82 4.98
CA ALA A 28 -44.21 11.45 4.55
C ALA A 28 -42.79 11.01 4.96
N ARG A 29 -41.76 11.86 4.76
CA ARG A 29 -40.39 11.58 5.24
C ARG A 29 -40.27 11.54 6.75
N GLN A 30 -41.03 12.37 7.47
CA GLN A 30 -41.02 12.40 8.93
C GLN A 30 -41.71 11.17 9.52
N ALA A 31 -42.84 10.74 8.92
CA ALA A 31 -43.52 9.50 9.26
C ALA A 31 -42.60 8.30 9.00
N GLU A 32 -41.94 8.23 7.85
CA GLU A 32 -40.97 7.18 7.53
C GLU A 32 -39.78 7.16 8.51
N ARG A 33 -39.28 8.33 8.94
CA ARG A 33 -38.26 8.46 9.99
C ARG A 33 -38.75 8.04 11.38
N GLN A 34 -40.02 8.26 11.70
CA GLN A 34 -40.61 7.86 12.98
C GLN A 34 -40.86 6.36 13.03
N THR A 35 -41.37 5.75 11.95
CA THR A 35 -41.52 4.30 11.84
C THR A 35 -40.17 3.59 11.94
N ASN A 36 -39.13 4.15 11.31
CA ASN A 36 -37.77 3.62 11.39
C ASN A 36 -37.11 3.85 12.78
N ARG A 37 -37.58 4.84 13.56
CA ARG A 37 -37.17 5.02 14.97
C ARG A 37 -37.94 4.14 15.94
N GLN A 38 -39.22 3.88 15.71
CA GLN A 38 -40.04 3.01 16.56
C GLN A 38 -39.76 1.52 16.35
N ALA A 39 -39.25 1.13 15.18
CA ALA A 39 -38.69 -0.21 14.97
C ALA A 39 -37.34 -0.44 15.70
N VAL A 40 -36.76 0.60 16.29
CA VAL A 40 -35.50 0.57 17.03
C VAL A 40 -35.79 0.96 18.48
N GLU A 41 -36.30 0.03 19.28
CA GLU A 41 -36.19 0.17 20.74
C GLU A 41 -34.70 0.21 21.14
N PRO A 42 -34.30 1.03 22.13
CA PRO A 42 -32.90 1.13 22.55
C PRO A 42 -32.50 -0.10 23.36
N ALA A 43 -32.14 -1.18 22.67
CA ALA A 43 -31.37 -2.28 23.25
C ALA A 43 -29.97 -1.77 23.66
N PRO A 44 -29.39 -2.26 24.76
CA PRO A 44 -28.26 -1.62 25.42
C PRO A 44 -27.00 -1.68 24.58
N ASN A 45 -26.50 -0.54 24.11
CA ASN A 45 -25.13 -0.26 23.63
C ASN A 45 -24.36 -1.42 22.96
N THR A 46 -25.02 -2.25 22.17
CA THR A 46 -24.36 -3.27 21.34
C THR A 46 -23.84 -2.53 20.10
N GLY A 47 -22.53 -2.60 19.87
CA GLY A 47 -21.88 -2.03 18.69
C GLY A 47 -22.48 -2.57 17.39
N ALA A 48 -22.19 -1.92 16.25
CA ALA A 48 -22.76 -2.29 14.95
C ALA A 48 -22.62 -3.79 14.64
N PHE A 49 -21.50 -4.40 15.00
CA PHE A 49 -21.31 -5.85 14.82
C PHE A 49 -21.86 -6.69 15.96
N GLY A 50 -21.98 -6.14 17.17
CA GLY A 50 -22.66 -6.80 18.28
C GLY A 50 -24.16 -7.01 18.01
N ARG A 51 -24.79 -6.11 17.25
CA ARG A 51 -26.16 -6.32 16.73
C ARG A 51 -26.20 -7.38 15.65
N ILE A 52 -25.22 -7.37 14.74
CA ILE A 52 -25.09 -8.40 13.70
C ILE A 52 -24.96 -9.78 14.34
N ALA A 53 -24.06 -9.97 15.31
CA ALA A 53 -23.85 -11.28 15.94
C ALA A 53 -25.08 -11.82 16.69
N ALA A 54 -25.93 -10.95 17.24
CA ALA A 54 -27.14 -11.35 17.95
C ALA A 54 -28.27 -11.89 17.04
N ASP A 55 -28.26 -11.51 15.75
CA ASP A 55 -29.30 -11.87 14.79
C ASP A 55 -28.93 -13.09 13.91
N VAL A 56 -27.71 -13.62 14.06
CA VAL A 56 -27.28 -14.84 13.35
C VAL A 56 -28.01 -16.04 13.98
N PRO A 57 -28.81 -16.81 13.22
CA PRO A 57 -29.42 -18.01 13.75
C PRO A 57 -28.31 -18.96 14.24
N ASN A 58 -28.38 -19.33 15.51
CA ASN A 58 -27.47 -20.29 16.09
C ASN A 58 -27.70 -21.63 15.36
N VAL A 59 -26.69 -22.14 14.67
CA VAL A 59 -26.78 -23.43 13.98
C VAL A 59 -26.74 -24.52 15.05
N ALA A 60 -27.90 -24.86 15.61
CA ALA A 60 -28.22 -26.13 16.28
C ALA A 60 -29.68 -26.12 16.77
N GLU A 61 -30.63 -26.31 15.86
CA GLU A 61 -31.86 -27.03 16.16
C GLU A 61 -32.27 -27.73 14.86
N GLU A 62 -31.97 -29.02 14.82
CA GLU A 62 -32.43 -29.95 13.79
C GLU A 62 -33.96 -29.87 13.77
N PRO A 63 -34.61 -29.51 12.66
CA PRO A 63 -36.06 -29.50 12.64
C PRO A 63 -36.56 -30.93 12.75
N ASP A 64 -37.40 -31.21 13.76
CA ASP A 64 -38.15 -32.45 13.90
C ASP A 64 -38.84 -32.80 12.57
N LEU A 65 -38.24 -33.73 11.83
CA LEU A 65 -38.84 -34.29 10.63
C LEU A 65 -39.83 -35.37 11.07
N PRO A 66 -41.12 -35.26 10.73
CA PRO A 66 -42.07 -36.35 10.97
C PRO A 66 -41.65 -37.56 10.14
N THR A 67 -41.46 -38.68 10.82
CA THR A 67 -41.09 -39.99 10.25
C THR A 67 -42.10 -40.43 9.20
N GLY A 68 -41.77 -40.18 7.93
CA GLY A 68 -42.43 -40.74 6.75
C GLY A 68 -41.49 -41.70 6.04
N SER A 69 -41.89 -42.97 5.98
CA SER A 69 -41.22 -44.12 5.39
C SER A 69 -40.43 -43.86 4.09
N VAL A 70 -39.12 -44.08 4.12
CA VAL A 70 -38.26 -44.23 2.94
C VAL A 70 -38.00 -45.73 2.72
N PRO A 71 -38.25 -46.30 1.52
CA PRO A 71 -37.85 -47.67 1.24
C PRO A 71 -36.34 -47.74 0.95
N VAL A 72 -35.66 -48.53 1.78
CA VAL A 72 -34.26 -48.93 1.64
C VAL A 72 -34.11 -49.90 0.45
N VAL A 73 -33.23 -49.59 -0.50
CA VAL A 73 -32.63 -50.59 -1.42
C VAL A 73 -31.15 -50.24 -1.64
N PRO A 74 -30.22 -51.23 -1.61
CA PRO A 74 -28.85 -51.00 -1.19
C PRO A 74 -27.86 -50.76 -2.33
N ALA A 75 -26.69 -50.24 -1.96
CA ALA A 75 -25.50 -50.15 -2.78
C ALA A 75 -25.07 -51.54 -3.31
N ARG A 76 -24.75 -51.63 -4.62
CA ARG A 76 -23.92 -52.72 -5.15
C ARG A 76 -22.91 -52.24 -6.19
N SER A 77 -21.70 -52.69 -5.92
CA SER A 77 -20.46 -52.64 -6.67
C SER A 77 -20.47 -53.49 -7.95
N LYS A 78 -19.66 -53.04 -8.93
CA LYS A 78 -18.96 -53.79 -10.00
C LYS A 78 -19.76 -54.81 -10.82
N LEU A 79 -19.99 -54.48 -12.10
CA LEU A 79 -19.86 -55.45 -13.18
C LEU A 79 -19.51 -54.78 -14.52
N ARG A 80 -18.75 -55.53 -15.29
CA ARG A 80 -17.95 -55.21 -16.47
C ARG A 80 -18.73 -55.56 -17.74
N GLU A 81 -18.44 -54.82 -18.82
CA GLU A 81 -18.61 -55.14 -20.25
C GLU A 81 -19.96 -55.69 -20.75
N GLN A 82 -20.64 -54.89 -21.58
CA GLN A 82 -21.08 -55.31 -22.92
C GLN A 82 -21.45 -54.07 -23.74
N GLY A 83 -20.74 -53.88 -24.85
CA GLY A 83 -21.00 -52.80 -25.79
C GLY A 83 -21.91 -53.23 -26.93
N VAL A 84 -22.69 -52.28 -27.45
CA VAL A 84 -23.14 -52.25 -28.86
C VAL A 84 -23.22 -50.77 -29.26
N GLY A 85 -22.56 -50.41 -30.35
CA GLY A 85 -22.42 -49.04 -30.81
C GLY A 85 -23.59 -48.53 -31.64
N SER A 86 -23.73 -47.21 -31.68
CA SER A 86 -24.16 -46.50 -32.88
C SER A 86 -23.37 -45.20 -33.01
N ARG A 87 -22.72 -45.04 -34.16
CA ARG A 87 -21.98 -43.84 -34.57
C ARG A 87 -22.99 -42.85 -35.16
N VAL A 88 -22.99 -41.61 -34.70
CA VAL A 88 -23.32 -40.45 -35.55
C VAL A 88 -22.29 -39.36 -35.26
N ARG A 89 -21.49 -39.05 -36.29
CA ARG A 89 -20.50 -37.97 -36.33
C ARG A 89 -21.21 -36.65 -36.62
N THR A 90 -20.94 -35.63 -35.84
CA THR A 90 -20.85 -34.25 -36.32
C THR A 90 -19.53 -33.65 -35.84
N ARG A 91 -18.74 -33.19 -36.82
CA ARG A 91 -17.44 -32.53 -36.62
C ARG A 91 -17.68 -31.04 -36.39
N THR A 92 -16.99 -30.48 -35.41
CA THR A 92 -16.36 -29.15 -35.53
C THR A 92 -15.12 -29.15 -34.64
N ASN A 93 -13.97 -29.02 -35.30
CA ASN A 93 -12.62 -29.00 -34.71
C ASN A 93 -12.33 -27.62 -34.11
N VAL A 94 -11.80 -27.58 -32.89
CA VAL A 94 -10.78 -26.58 -32.51
C VAL A 94 -9.68 -27.33 -31.76
N SER A 95 -8.53 -27.44 -32.42
CA SER A 95 -7.35 -28.19 -32.03
C SER A 95 -6.53 -27.40 -31.01
N THR A 96 -6.36 -27.94 -29.80
CA THR A 96 -5.26 -27.58 -28.89
C THR A 96 -4.46 -28.85 -28.56
N GLY A 97 -3.68 -29.31 -29.55
CA GLY A 97 -2.67 -30.35 -29.35
C GLY A 97 -1.33 -29.70 -29.02
N PHE A 98 -0.99 -29.66 -27.74
CA PHE A 98 0.36 -29.33 -27.27
C PHE A 98 1.20 -30.62 -27.31
N VAL A 99 2.13 -30.70 -28.27
CA VAL A 99 3.19 -31.73 -28.34
C VAL A 99 4.49 -31.06 -27.89
N PRO A 100 5.24 -31.64 -26.93
CA PRO A 100 6.49 -31.03 -26.47
C PRO A 100 7.58 -31.32 -27.50
N LEU A 101 7.99 -30.29 -28.24
CA LEU A 101 9.25 -30.33 -28.98
C LEU A 101 10.37 -29.87 -28.04
N VAL A 102 11.17 -30.85 -27.61
CA VAL A 102 12.51 -30.63 -27.07
C VAL A 102 13.31 -29.88 -28.14
N ARG A 103 13.69 -28.63 -27.84
CA ARG A 103 14.65 -27.87 -28.61
C ARG A 103 15.82 -27.56 -27.70
N ASP A 104 16.95 -28.22 -27.95
CA ASP A 104 18.23 -27.88 -27.35
C ASP A 104 18.59 -26.46 -27.79
N SER A 105 18.47 -25.50 -26.89
CA SER A 105 19.06 -24.18 -27.05
C SER A 105 20.37 -24.13 -26.28
N GLN A 106 21.48 -24.44 -26.96
CA GLN A 106 22.76 -23.91 -26.56
C GLN A 106 22.76 -22.40 -26.80
N SER A 107 22.48 -21.64 -25.75
CA SER A 107 22.74 -20.21 -25.69
C SER A 107 23.59 -19.94 -24.46
N THR A 108 24.88 -19.72 -24.69
CA THR A 108 25.85 -19.27 -23.69
C THR A 108 25.52 -17.82 -23.31
N PRO A 109 25.23 -17.48 -22.04
CA PRO A 109 25.07 -16.10 -21.63
C PRO A 109 26.42 -15.39 -21.61
N LYS A 110 26.53 -14.24 -22.29
CA LYS A 110 27.77 -13.45 -22.43
C LYS A 110 28.27 -12.79 -21.13
N ASN A 111 27.58 -12.93 -20.00
CA ASN A 111 27.96 -12.32 -18.72
C ASN A 111 27.75 -13.33 -17.57
N PRO A 112 28.76 -13.59 -16.71
CA PRO A 112 28.61 -14.51 -15.59
C PRO A 112 27.65 -13.94 -14.55
N THR A 113 26.78 -14.79 -14.01
CA THR A 113 25.91 -14.42 -12.87
C THR A 113 26.73 -14.40 -11.58
N LEU A 114 26.25 -13.70 -10.55
CA LEU A 114 26.90 -13.64 -9.23
C LEU A 114 27.12 -15.05 -8.62
N SER A 115 26.26 -16.00 -8.94
CA SER A 115 26.42 -17.41 -8.55
C SER A 115 27.56 -18.12 -9.27
N ASP A 116 27.85 -17.76 -10.52
CA ASP A 116 28.94 -18.37 -11.28
C ASP A 116 30.29 -17.85 -10.80
N LEU A 117 30.38 -16.55 -10.52
CA LEU A 117 31.57 -15.93 -9.91
C LEU A 117 31.87 -16.48 -8.52
N ASN A 118 30.83 -16.74 -7.70
CA ASN A 118 31.01 -17.31 -6.36
C ASN A 118 31.43 -18.79 -6.42
N ARG A 119 30.92 -19.55 -7.40
CA ARG A 119 31.32 -20.94 -7.63
C ARG A 119 32.77 -21.02 -8.13
N GLU A 120 33.15 -20.12 -9.02
CA GLU A 120 34.52 -20.03 -9.55
C GLU A 120 35.53 -19.60 -8.48
N THR A 121 35.16 -18.68 -7.58
CA THR A 121 36.03 -18.31 -6.44
C THR A 121 36.19 -19.44 -5.44
N MET A 122 35.13 -20.19 -5.15
CA MET A 122 35.22 -21.37 -4.27
C MET A 122 36.04 -22.50 -4.92
N GLN A 123 35.94 -22.70 -6.24
CA GLN A 123 36.77 -23.66 -6.97
C GLN A 123 38.25 -23.25 -7.00
N ARG A 124 38.57 -21.97 -7.24
CA ARG A 124 39.95 -21.48 -7.16
C ARG A 124 40.53 -21.54 -5.76
N ALA A 125 39.71 -21.34 -4.72
CA ALA A 125 40.14 -21.51 -3.32
C ALA A 125 40.44 -22.98 -3.01
N ALA A 126 39.61 -23.91 -3.49
CA ALA A 126 39.83 -25.36 -3.34
C ALA A 126 41.05 -25.84 -4.14
N GLU A 127 41.27 -25.31 -5.34
CA GLU A 127 42.45 -25.62 -6.17
C GLU A 127 43.74 -25.05 -5.54
N ALA A 128 43.69 -23.85 -4.94
CA ALA A 128 44.80 -23.26 -4.19
C ALA A 128 45.14 -24.05 -2.91
N GLU A 129 44.14 -24.59 -2.23
CA GLU A 129 44.32 -25.46 -1.07
C GLU A 129 44.89 -26.85 -1.47
N ALA A 130 44.48 -27.37 -2.62
CA ALA A 130 45.05 -28.60 -3.20
C ALA A 130 46.50 -28.39 -3.72
N THR A 131 46.85 -27.21 -4.24
CA THR A 131 48.23 -26.88 -4.61
C THR A 131 49.14 -26.63 -3.40
N ALA A 132 48.60 -26.05 -2.32
CA ALA A 132 49.33 -25.90 -1.06
C ALA A 132 49.63 -27.27 -0.40
N THR A 133 48.70 -28.22 -0.50
CA THR A 133 48.85 -29.58 0.08
C THR A 133 49.81 -30.45 -0.75
N THR A 134 49.91 -30.23 -2.06
CA THR A 134 50.88 -30.94 -2.93
C THR A 134 52.31 -30.38 -2.83
N LEU A 135 52.48 -29.08 -2.56
CA LEU A 135 53.79 -28.48 -2.28
C LEU A 135 54.35 -28.84 -0.89
N ALA A 136 53.48 -29.17 0.08
CA ALA A 136 53.89 -29.61 1.42
C ALA A 136 54.38 -31.07 1.49
N SER A 137 54.16 -31.88 0.45
CA SER A 137 54.55 -33.31 0.41
C SER A 137 55.84 -33.59 -0.39
N ALA A 138 56.53 -32.56 -0.90
CA ALA A 138 57.75 -32.70 -1.71
C ALA A 138 59.05 -32.25 -1.01
N SER A 139 59.05 -32.08 0.32
CA SER A 139 60.29 -31.82 1.07
C SER A 139 60.31 -32.53 2.41
N SER A 140 60.91 -33.72 2.42
CA SER A 140 61.49 -34.39 3.58
C SER A 140 62.79 -35.05 3.08
N ALA A 141 63.98 -34.75 3.60
CA ALA A 141 64.47 -35.06 4.96
C ALA A 141 65.92 -34.46 5.16
N PRO A 142 66.68 -34.75 6.24
CA PRO A 142 66.41 -34.51 7.67
C PRO A 142 67.65 -33.93 8.45
N ALA A 143 67.45 -33.41 9.67
CA ALA A 143 68.36 -33.42 10.86
C ALA A 143 67.83 -32.42 11.92
N ALA A 144 67.28 -32.85 13.07
CA ALA A 144 67.97 -33.22 14.32
C ALA A 144 68.62 -32.03 15.07
N ASP A 145 67.90 -31.45 16.06
CA ASP A 145 68.33 -31.42 17.47
C ASP A 145 67.24 -30.82 18.39
N ALA A 146 67.17 -31.34 19.61
CA ALA A 146 66.20 -31.07 20.67
C ALA A 146 66.69 -29.96 21.64
N PRO A 147 66.10 -29.75 22.85
CA PRO A 147 64.74 -29.33 23.17
C PRO A 147 64.72 -28.11 24.15
N ALA A 148 63.50 -27.73 24.61
CA ALA A 148 63.16 -27.44 26.03
C ALA A 148 62.51 -26.07 26.36
N GLN A 149 61.30 -26.22 26.92
CA GLN A 149 60.78 -25.62 28.18
C GLN A 149 60.36 -24.14 28.27
N ALA A 150 59.03 -24.00 28.27
CA ALA A 150 58.15 -23.30 29.20
C ALA A 150 58.73 -22.54 30.44
N ALA A 151 58.14 -21.37 30.70
CA ALA A 151 57.91 -20.75 32.02
C ALA A 151 56.83 -19.65 31.85
N SER A 152 55.58 -19.82 32.33
CA SER A 152 55.04 -19.57 33.69
C SER A 152 54.96 -18.07 34.07
N VAL A 153 53.75 -17.48 34.10
CA VAL A 153 52.86 -17.25 35.28
C VAL A 153 53.36 -16.15 36.22
N ALA A 154 52.54 -15.11 36.45
CA ALA A 154 52.14 -14.64 37.78
C ALA A 154 51.18 -13.43 37.72
N THR A 155 50.29 -13.40 38.71
CA THR A 155 49.07 -12.60 38.87
C THR A 155 49.22 -11.65 40.06
N ALA A 156 48.28 -10.69 40.18
CA ALA A 156 47.85 -9.94 41.39
C ALA A 156 48.61 -8.64 41.75
N GLU A 157 48.03 -7.57 42.31
CA GLU A 157 46.65 -7.06 42.52
C GLU A 157 46.79 -5.66 43.19
N ALA A 158 45.89 -4.70 42.90
CA ALA A 158 45.48 -3.47 43.65
C ALA A 158 46.53 -2.40 44.10
N ALA A 159 46.31 -1.07 44.13
CA ALA A 159 45.11 -0.22 44.12
C ALA A 159 45.42 1.25 43.72
N THR A 160 44.34 2.00 43.38
CA THR A 160 44.11 3.45 43.52
C THR A 160 44.90 4.48 42.69
N THR A 161 44.23 5.16 41.74
CA THR A 161 43.79 6.58 41.83
C THR A 161 43.35 7.14 40.46
N THR A 162 42.18 7.77 40.46
CA THR A 162 41.75 8.99 39.76
C THR A 162 42.21 9.28 38.31
N GLY A 163 41.24 9.14 37.39
CA GLY A 163 40.93 10.02 36.25
C GLY A 163 42.04 10.73 35.47
N SER A 164 42.23 10.33 34.21
CA SER A 164 42.40 11.29 33.10
C SER A 164 42.25 10.58 31.75
N SER A 165 41.23 10.98 30.99
CA SER A 165 40.95 10.49 29.64
C SER A 165 41.98 11.05 28.65
N ARG A 166 42.88 10.17 28.22
CA ARG A 166 43.92 10.45 27.21
C ARG A 166 43.27 10.65 25.83
N LYS A 167 43.07 11.91 25.43
CA LYS A 167 42.80 12.33 24.05
C LYS A 167 44.02 12.02 23.18
N TYR A 168 43.81 11.21 22.13
CA TYR A 168 44.79 11.04 21.06
C TYR A 168 44.97 12.36 20.31
N ARG A 169 46.20 12.87 20.37
CA ARG A 169 46.75 13.96 19.56
C ARG A 169 47.24 13.33 18.26
N THR A 170 46.55 13.59 17.15
CA THR A 170 47.11 13.41 15.81
C THR A 170 47.82 14.70 15.41
N GLU A 171 49.13 14.63 15.30
CA GLU A 171 49.97 15.69 14.75
C GLU A 171 49.72 15.88 13.26
N THR A 172 49.85 17.14 12.86
CA THR A 172 49.52 17.70 11.56
C THR A 172 50.79 17.76 10.72
N THR A 173 50.81 17.14 9.54
CA THR A 173 51.73 17.56 8.47
C THR A 173 50.94 18.40 7.49
N ARG A 174 51.07 19.72 7.58
CA ARG A 174 50.69 20.64 6.49
C ARG A 174 51.81 21.65 6.30
N THR A 175 52.49 21.48 5.17
CA THR A 175 53.46 22.38 4.57
C THR A 175 52.98 23.82 4.54
N GLY A 176 53.92 24.73 4.82
CA GLY A 176 53.67 26.12 5.17
C GLY A 176 52.99 26.98 4.10
N GLN A 177 52.09 27.82 4.58
CA GLN A 177 51.76 29.12 4.01
C GLN A 177 51.63 30.08 5.20
N ASN A 178 52.33 31.22 5.08
CA ASN A 178 52.45 32.26 6.10
C ASN A 178 51.11 32.63 6.73
N ARG A 179 50.94 32.30 8.02
CA ARG A 179 49.87 32.80 8.87
C ARG A 179 50.42 34.02 9.62
N THR A 180 49.97 35.20 9.26
CA THR A 180 50.13 36.38 10.10
C THR A 180 49.46 36.10 11.44
N VAL A 181 50.23 36.30 12.51
CA VAL A 181 49.81 36.08 13.90
C VAL A 181 48.67 37.06 14.20
N ALA A 182 47.49 36.54 14.50
CA ALA A 182 46.38 37.34 14.98
C ALA A 182 46.66 37.76 16.44
N ASP A 183 46.61 39.06 16.69
CA ASP A 183 46.79 39.67 18.00
C ASP A 183 45.66 39.22 18.97
N PRO A 184 45.99 38.63 20.14
CA PRO A 184 44.99 38.17 21.10
C PRO A 184 44.18 39.28 21.79
N ASN A 185 44.51 40.56 21.57
CA ASN A 185 43.76 41.71 22.10
C ASN A 185 42.93 42.47 21.06
N ALA A 186 42.75 41.93 19.85
CA ALA A 186 41.92 42.57 18.84
C ALA A 186 40.42 42.56 19.27
N PRO A 187 39.72 43.71 19.25
CA PRO A 187 38.33 43.79 19.68
C PRO A 187 37.43 42.88 18.82
N LEU A 188 36.43 42.22 19.41
CA LEU A 188 35.53 41.27 18.73
C LEU A 188 34.86 41.84 17.46
N SER A 189 34.84 43.17 17.29
CA SER A 189 34.38 43.88 16.10
C SER A 189 35.28 43.71 14.87
N SER A 190 36.56 43.35 15.01
CA SER A 190 37.48 43.15 13.87
C SER A 190 37.41 41.74 13.27
N LEU A 191 36.68 40.82 13.91
CA LEU A 191 36.42 39.48 13.37
C LEU A 191 35.28 39.48 12.35
N ASP A 192 34.35 40.45 12.44
CA ASP A 192 33.29 40.66 11.46
C ASP A 192 33.76 41.35 10.16
N SER A 193 34.93 42.00 10.19
CA SER A 193 35.52 42.72 9.05
C SER A 193 36.71 42.00 8.40
N SER A 194 36.98 40.73 8.77
CA SER A 194 38.03 39.95 8.11
C SER A 194 37.57 39.52 6.70
N PRO A 195 38.49 39.43 5.71
CA PRO A 195 38.13 39.00 4.35
C PRO A 195 37.49 37.60 4.34
N GLU A 196 37.88 36.70 5.24
CA GLU A 196 37.21 35.40 5.41
C GLU A 196 35.79 35.52 5.99
N ALA A 197 35.53 36.49 6.87
CA ALA A 197 34.18 36.74 7.40
C ALA A 197 33.26 37.33 6.31
N ALA A 198 33.79 38.24 5.49
CA ALA A 198 33.11 38.77 4.31
C ALA A 198 32.84 37.69 3.26
N GLU A 199 33.79 36.79 2.98
CA GLU A 199 33.61 35.66 2.07
C GLU A 199 32.58 34.64 2.59
N ARG A 200 32.60 34.34 3.91
CA ARG A 200 31.55 33.53 4.55
C ARG A 200 30.19 34.22 4.51
N ALA A 201 30.13 35.55 4.66
CA ALA A 201 28.89 36.32 4.57
C ALA A 201 28.33 36.36 3.14
N ALA A 202 29.18 36.56 2.13
CA ALA A 202 28.83 36.49 0.72
C ALA A 202 28.37 35.08 0.32
N ALA A 203 29.08 34.04 0.76
CA ALA A 203 28.67 32.64 0.56
C ALA A 203 27.33 32.31 1.23
N ARG A 204 27.03 32.90 2.40
CA ARG A 204 25.71 32.79 3.04
C ARG A 204 24.63 33.52 2.25
N GLN A 205 24.91 34.70 1.72
CA GLN A 205 23.96 35.48 0.91
C GLN A 205 23.65 34.79 -0.43
N ASP A 206 24.66 34.27 -1.12
CA ASP A 206 24.48 33.45 -2.33
C ASP A 206 23.70 32.17 -2.03
N ALA A 207 24.01 31.50 -0.91
CA ALA A 207 23.26 30.31 -0.47
C ALA A 207 21.79 30.62 -0.13
N MET A 208 21.49 31.82 0.38
CA MET A 208 20.11 32.27 0.63
C MET A 208 19.38 32.60 -0.68
N GLN A 209 20.06 33.22 -1.66
CA GLN A 209 19.47 33.52 -2.96
C GLN A 209 19.22 32.25 -3.80
N ASP A 210 20.00 31.20 -3.60
CA ASP A 210 19.87 29.94 -4.35
C ASP A 210 18.86 28.95 -3.74
N GLN A 211 18.33 29.25 -2.54
CA GLN A 211 17.33 28.40 -1.91
C GLN A 211 16.00 28.51 -2.69
N PRO A 212 15.44 27.38 -3.19
CA PRO A 212 14.18 27.44 -3.92
C PRO A 212 13.06 27.96 -3.02
N ARG A 213 12.24 28.87 -3.56
CA ARG A 213 11.09 29.43 -2.86
C ARG A 213 10.21 28.32 -2.28
N LEU A 214 9.74 28.53 -1.04
CA LEU A 214 8.82 27.63 -0.34
C LEU A 214 9.37 26.21 -0.11
N LEU A 215 10.70 26.05 0.02
CA LEU A 215 11.33 24.74 0.18
C LEU A 215 10.71 23.88 1.28
N ARG A 216 10.46 24.47 2.47
CA ARG A 216 9.85 23.76 3.60
C ARG A 216 8.44 23.25 3.26
N LEU A 217 7.60 24.12 2.71
CA LEU A 217 6.25 23.74 2.28
C LEU A 217 6.30 22.58 1.28
N ARG A 218 7.13 22.67 0.25
CA ARG A 218 7.26 21.62 -0.77
C ARG A 218 7.79 20.31 -0.18
N ALA A 219 8.75 20.39 0.73
CA ALA A 219 9.25 19.22 1.45
C ALA A 219 8.15 18.56 2.31
N THR A 220 7.28 19.35 2.95
CA THR A 220 6.12 18.87 3.72
C THR A 220 5.06 18.26 2.81
N LEU A 221 4.77 18.84 1.65
CA LEU A 221 3.85 18.27 0.66
C LEU A 221 4.32 16.89 0.20
N ILE A 222 5.62 16.73 -0.11
CA ILE A 222 6.20 15.42 -0.45
C ILE A 222 6.05 14.43 0.70
N ALA A 223 6.33 14.86 1.95
CA ALA A 223 6.21 13.99 3.11
C ALA A 223 4.75 13.55 3.37
N LEU A 224 3.76 14.43 3.15
CA LEU A 224 2.33 14.12 3.27
C LEU A 224 1.79 13.29 2.10
N ALA A 225 2.35 13.43 0.90
CA ALA A 225 1.92 12.65 -0.25
C ALA A 225 2.19 11.16 -0.06
N VAL A 226 3.25 10.79 0.68
CA VAL A 226 3.61 9.39 0.95
C VAL A 226 2.50 8.62 1.69
N PRO A 227 2.08 8.99 2.92
CA PRO A 227 1.05 8.24 3.64
C PRO A 227 -0.28 8.19 2.88
N LEU A 228 -0.69 9.30 2.25
CA LEU A 228 -1.93 9.34 1.48
C LEU A 228 -1.90 8.40 0.28
N SER A 229 -0.80 8.38 -0.48
CA SER A 229 -0.65 7.51 -1.65
C SER A 229 -0.54 6.04 -1.26
N VAL A 230 0.30 5.74 -0.26
CA VAL A 230 0.54 4.37 0.22
C VAL A 230 -0.75 3.75 0.73
N LEU A 231 -1.55 4.50 1.50
CA LEU A 231 -2.83 4.04 2.00
C LEU A 231 -3.86 3.90 0.88
N MET A 232 -3.97 4.88 -0.03
CA MET A 232 -4.91 4.82 -1.15
C MET A 232 -4.63 3.62 -2.08
N ILE A 233 -3.35 3.34 -2.37
CA ILE A 233 -2.95 2.16 -3.16
C ILE A 233 -3.38 0.87 -2.46
N ALA A 234 -3.13 0.75 -1.14
CA ALA A 234 -3.51 -0.43 -0.39
C ALA A 234 -5.05 -0.64 -0.37
N ILE A 235 -5.81 0.44 -0.13
CA ILE A 235 -7.28 0.42 -0.19
C ILE A 235 -7.75 -0.03 -1.57
N ARG A 236 -7.17 0.50 -2.65
CA ARG A 236 -7.54 0.12 -4.02
C ARG A 236 -7.21 -1.34 -4.36
N VAL A 237 -6.12 -1.88 -3.84
CA VAL A 237 -5.78 -3.30 -4.01
C VAL A 237 -6.79 -4.18 -3.28
N VAL A 238 -7.19 -3.82 -2.07
CA VAL A 238 -8.16 -4.59 -1.27
C VAL A 238 -9.59 -4.44 -1.81
N ALA A 239 -9.97 -3.26 -2.29
CA ALA A 239 -11.25 -3.00 -2.96
C ALA A 239 -11.25 -3.52 -4.40
N SER A 240 -10.88 -4.78 -4.62
CA SER A 240 -10.76 -5.38 -5.95
C SER A 240 -11.21 -6.85 -5.99
N ALA A 241 -11.67 -7.30 -7.15
CA ALA A 241 -12.10 -8.69 -7.33
C ALA A 241 -11.00 -9.74 -7.03
N PRO A 242 -9.70 -9.51 -7.34
CA PRO A 242 -8.63 -10.41 -6.92
C PRO A 242 -8.55 -10.60 -5.41
N PHE A 243 -8.70 -9.53 -4.63
CA PHE A 243 -8.69 -9.64 -3.16
C PHE A 243 -9.92 -10.42 -2.66
N LEU A 244 -11.11 -10.14 -3.20
CA LEU A 244 -12.32 -10.89 -2.86
C LEU A 244 -12.16 -12.38 -3.13
N TRP A 245 -11.59 -12.73 -4.29
CA TRP A 245 -11.33 -14.12 -4.65
C TRP A 245 -10.39 -14.75 -3.63
N PHE A 246 -9.28 -14.09 -3.29
CA PHE A 246 -8.33 -14.60 -2.30
C PHE A 246 -9.02 -14.81 -0.94
N GLU A 247 -9.80 -13.83 -0.49
CA GLU A 247 -10.46 -13.85 0.80
C GLU A 247 -11.53 -14.93 0.91
N TYR A 248 -12.27 -15.22 -0.16
CA TYR A 248 -13.25 -16.31 -0.13
C TYR A 248 -12.64 -17.71 -0.27
N HIS A 249 -11.42 -17.83 -0.78
CA HIS A 249 -10.73 -19.12 -0.96
C HIS A 249 -9.73 -19.43 0.15
N ARG A 250 -9.52 -18.52 1.11
CA ARG A 250 -8.66 -18.80 2.25
C ARG A 250 -9.32 -19.85 3.16
N PRO A 251 -8.52 -20.69 3.84
CA PRO A 251 -9.05 -21.58 4.87
C PRO A 251 -9.72 -20.80 6.01
N GLY A 252 -10.89 -21.26 6.44
CA GLY A 252 -11.59 -20.73 7.61
C GLY A 252 -12.40 -19.45 7.39
N PHE A 253 -12.58 -18.99 6.15
CA PHE A 253 -13.52 -17.89 5.87
C PHE A 253 -14.97 -18.33 6.12
N PRO A 254 -15.80 -17.54 6.83
CA PRO A 254 -17.16 -17.95 7.18
C PRO A 254 -18.06 -18.23 5.96
N GLU A 255 -18.78 -19.33 6.00
CA GLU A 255 -19.86 -19.63 5.05
C GLU A 255 -21.08 -18.72 5.30
N ASP A 256 -21.92 -18.53 4.29
CA ASP A 256 -23.18 -17.79 4.45
C ASP A 256 -24.27 -18.73 4.97
N SER A 257 -24.78 -18.47 6.17
CA SER A 257 -25.85 -19.24 6.80
C SER A 257 -27.22 -19.10 6.12
N TYR A 258 -27.37 -18.13 5.21
CA TYR A 258 -28.64 -17.82 4.56
C TYR A 258 -28.73 -18.30 3.09
N GLY A 259 -27.78 -19.11 2.65
CA GLY A 259 -27.90 -19.90 1.41
C GLY A 259 -27.15 -19.39 0.18
N TYR A 260 -26.28 -18.37 0.29
CA TYR A 260 -25.35 -18.06 -0.80
C TYR A 260 -24.12 -18.97 -0.73
N TYR A 261 -24.07 -19.94 -1.64
CA TYR A 261 -22.85 -20.70 -1.87
C TYR A 261 -21.73 -19.83 -2.46
N LEU A 262 -20.49 -20.32 -2.36
CA LEU A 262 -19.28 -19.62 -2.82
C LEU A 262 -19.41 -19.01 -4.22
N ILE A 263 -20.00 -19.74 -5.17
CA ILE A 263 -20.17 -19.29 -6.56
C ILE A 263 -21.07 -18.05 -6.63
N GLU A 264 -22.20 -18.06 -5.92
CA GLU A 264 -23.13 -16.93 -5.91
C GLU A 264 -22.53 -15.73 -5.15
N ARG A 265 -21.83 -15.98 -4.04
CA ARG A 265 -21.09 -14.93 -3.33
C ARG A 265 -20.03 -14.29 -4.21
N MET A 266 -19.27 -15.09 -4.96
CA MET A 266 -18.27 -14.59 -5.90
C MET A 266 -18.93 -13.76 -7.00
N ARG A 267 -20.06 -14.21 -7.57
CA ARG A 267 -20.80 -13.47 -8.60
C ARG A 267 -21.30 -12.13 -8.07
N LEU A 268 -22.09 -12.14 -7.00
CA LEU A 268 -22.71 -10.93 -6.45
C LEU A 268 -21.68 -9.97 -5.83
N GLY A 269 -20.68 -10.50 -5.11
CA GLY A 269 -19.58 -9.71 -4.54
C GLY A 269 -18.74 -9.05 -5.63
N SER A 270 -18.45 -9.76 -6.73
CA SER A 270 -17.71 -9.17 -7.86
C SER A 270 -18.48 -8.04 -8.52
N TYR A 271 -19.82 -8.11 -8.63
CA TYR A 271 -20.62 -6.98 -9.11
C TYR A 271 -20.51 -5.77 -8.18
N GLY A 272 -20.55 -5.97 -6.86
CA GLY A 272 -20.37 -4.90 -5.89
C GLY A 272 -19.00 -4.21 -6.02
N LEU A 273 -17.92 -4.99 -6.13
CA LEU A 273 -16.57 -4.46 -6.29
C LEU A 273 -16.33 -3.83 -7.66
N ASP A 274 -16.88 -4.39 -8.74
CA ASP A 274 -16.78 -3.76 -10.06
C ASP A 274 -17.51 -2.41 -10.05
N TYR A 275 -18.70 -2.35 -9.45
CA TYR A 275 -19.50 -1.13 -9.38
C TYR A 275 -18.77 0.05 -8.73
N ILE A 276 -18.04 -0.16 -7.62
CA ILE A 276 -17.29 0.90 -6.94
C ILE A 276 -16.01 1.31 -7.69
N ASN A 277 -15.56 0.49 -8.64
CA ASN A 277 -14.34 0.74 -9.43
C ASN A 277 -14.60 1.25 -10.85
N ASN A 278 -15.85 1.23 -11.33
CA ASN A 278 -16.23 1.67 -12.66
C ASN A 278 -17.11 2.95 -12.63
N PHE A 279 -17.57 3.41 -13.78
CA PHE A 279 -18.47 4.58 -13.90
C PHE A 279 -19.93 4.21 -14.17
N ALA A 280 -20.32 2.95 -13.95
CA ALA A 280 -21.68 2.50 -14.19
C ALA A 280 -22.68 3.21 -13.26
N PRO A 281 -23.91 3.47 -13.74
CA PRO A 281 -24.92 4.13 -12.93
C PRO A 281 -25.53 3.15 -11.91
N ARG A 282 -26.31 3.66 -10.94
CA ARG A 282 -26.92 2.85 -9.85
C ARG A 282 -27.71 1.64 -10.34
N GLU A 283 -28.30 1.73 -11.54
CA GLU A 283 -29.07 0.65 -12.15
C GLU A 283 -28.22 -0.57 -12.51
N TYR A 284 -26.89 -0.45 -12.48
CA TYR A 284 -25.98 -1.58 -12.57
C TYR A 284 -26.21 -2.59 -11.45
N LEU A 285 -26.29 -2.13 -10.20
CA LEU A 285 -26.59 -3.01 -9.05
C LEU A 285 -28.09 -3.25 -8.87
N ALA A 286 -28.92 -2.23 -9.12
CA ALA A 286 -30.37 -2.33 -8.88
C ALA A 286 -31.10 -3.36 -9.76
N ARG A 287 -30.45 -3.87 -10.82
CA ARG A 287 -31.02 -4.88 -11.72
C ARG A 287 -30.39 -6.26 -11.56
N ILE A 288 -29.42 -6.42 -10.65
CA ILE A 288 -28.81 -7.73 -10.41
C ILE A 288 -29.84 -8.61 -9.70
N THR A 289 -30.02 -9.82 -10.21
CA THR A 289 -30.91 -10.82 -9.64
C THR A 289 -30.14 -12.00 -9.05
N THR A 290 -30.76 -12.67 -8.09
CA THR A 290 -30.26 -13.87 -7.41
C THR A 290 -31.39 -14.88 -7.25
N GLY A 291 -31.04 -16.12 -6.88
CA GLY A 291 -32.01 -17.19 -6.65
C GLY A 291 -32.66 -17.73 -7.93
N ALA A 292 -33.46 -18.78 -7.76
CA ALA A 292 -34.19 -19.42 -8.87
C ALA A 292 -35.41 -18.59 -9.33
N ASP A 293 -35.93 -17.75 -8.44
CA ASP A 293 -37.05 -16.84 -8.64
C ASP A 293 -36.65 -15.51 -9.32
N ASN A 294 -35.34 -15.31 -9.57
CA ASN A 294 -34.79 -14.06 -10.13
C ASN A 294 -35.18 -12.82 -9.32
N ALA A 295 -35.26 -12.95 -7.99
CA ALA A 295 -35.47 -11.81 -7.11
C ALA A 295 -34.29 -10.83 -7.19
N LEU A 296 -34.54 -9.55 -6.88
CA LEU A 296 -33.48 -8.54 -6.83
C LEU A 296 -32.46 -8.92 -5.74
N ALA A 297 -31.19 -8.96 -6.11
CA ALA A 297 -30.11 -9.32 -5.20
C ALA A 297 -29.86 -8.24 -4.15
N PHE A 298 -29.99 -6.97 -4.51
CA PHE A 298 -29.79 -5.83 -3.62
C PHE A 298 -31.09 -5.04 -3.46
N THR A 299 -31.38 -4.64 -2.24
CA THR A 299 -32.44 -3.68 -1.91
C THR A 299 -32.05 -2.27 -2.33
N ASP A 300 -33.03 -1.37 -2.48
CA ASP A 300 -32.77 0.04 -2.80
C ASP A 300 -31.87 0.72 -1.76
N ALA A 301 -31.98 0.35 -0.48
CA ALA A 301 -31.14 0.86 0.59
C ALA A 301 -29.67 0.44 0.40
N GLU A 302 -29.42 -0.82 0.06
CA GLU A 302 -28.08 -1.34 -0.21
C GLU A 302 -27.46 -0.71 -1.47
N VAL A 303 -28.26 -0.53 -2.53
CA VAL A 303 -27.82 0.14 -3.76
C VAL A 303 -27.43 1.59 -3.47
N ASN A 304 -28.24 2.32 -2.69
CA ASN A 304 -27.94 3.70 -2.32
C ASN A 304 -26.66 3.80 -1.49
N HIS A 305 -26.44 2.88 -0.54
CA HIS A 305 -25.20 2.84 0.21
C HIS A 305 -23.98 2.57 -0.68
N MET A 306 -24.06 1.56 -1.56
CA MET A 306 -22.98 1.26 -2.51
C MET A 306 -22.69 2.42 -3.46
N HIS A 307 -23.72 3.16 -3.86
CA HIS A 307 -23.57 4.38 -4.64
C HIS A 307 -22.78 5.46 -3.88
N ASP A 308 -23.07 5.64 -2.59
CA ASP A 308 -22.32 6.59 -1.76
C ASP A 308 -20.87 6.13 -1.53
N VAL A 309 -20.65 4.84 -1.26
CA VAL A 309 -19.31 4.22 -1.14
C VAL A 309 -18.48 4.48 -2.40
N LYS A 310 -19.08 4.27 -3.58
CA LYS A 310 -18.46 4.55 -4.88
C LYS A 310 -17.98 6.00 -4.98
N TRP A 311 -18.83 6.96 -4.63
CA TRP A 311 -18.46 8.38 -4.70
C TRP A 311 -17.38 8.76 -3.71
N VAL A 312 -17.45 8.25 -2.47
CA VAL A 312 -16.38 8.46 -1.47
C VAL A 312 -15.05 7.93 -2.00
N LEU A 313 -15.01 6.69 -2.50
CA LEU A 313 -13.80 6.07 -3.01
C LEU A 313 -13.24 6.82 -4.24
N LEU A 314 -14.11 7.22 -5.17
CA LEU A 314 -13.75 7.93 -6.39
C LEU A 314 -13.19 9.33 -6.06
N ILE A 315 -13.92 10.13 -5.27
CA ILE A 315 -13.50 11.48 -4.90
C ILE A 315 -12.19 11.42 -4.10
N ALA A 316 -12.07 10.51 -3.13
CA ALA A 316 -10.85 10.34 -2.36
C ALA A 316 -9.66 9.93 -3.26
N THR A 317 -9.87 8.99 -4.18
CA THR A 317 -8.82 8.60 -5.15
C THR A 317 -8.39 9.78 -6.01
N MET A 318 -9.34 10.55 -6.54
CA MET A 318 -9.06 11.71 -7.39
C MET A 318 -8.35 12.81 -6.61
N ALA A 319 -8.77 13.09 -5.37
CA ALA A 319 -8.12 14.07 -4.51
C ALA A 319 -6.66 13.69 -4.22
N VAL A 320 -6.39 12.42 -3.88
CA VAL A 320 -5.02 11.93 -3.67
C VAL A 320 -4.21 12.00 -4.97
N ALA A 321 -4.78 11.58 -6.11
CA ALA A 321 -4.10 11.64 -7.40
C ALA A 321 -3.71 13.08 -7.78
N VAL A 322 -4.63 14.04 -7.66
CA VAL A 322 -4.36 15.46 -7.91
C VAL A 322 -3.30 16.00 -6.95
N PHE A 323 -3.39 15.67 -5.66
CA PHE A 323 -2.40 16.08 -4.66
C PHE A 323 -0.99 15.55 -4.98
N VAL A 324 -0.89 14.29 -5.41
CA VAL A 324 0.36 13.67 -5.85
C VAL A 324 0.91 14.35 -7.10
N LEU A 325 0.05 14.66 -8.09
CA LEU A 325 0.46 15.35 -9.32
C LEU A 325 1.00 16.75 -9.03
N ILE A 326 0.32 17.53 -8.17
CA ILE A 326 0.78 18.85 -7.73
C ILE A 326 2.14 18.74 -7.03
N THR A 327 2.27 17.75 -6.14
CA THR A 327 3.51 17.50 -5.40
C THR A 327 4.65 17.08 -6.32
N LEU A 328 4.39 16.22 -7.31
CA LEU A 328 5.36 15.79 -8.31
C LEU A 328 5.81 16.95 -9.19
N PHE A 329 4.87 17.76 -9.70
CA PHE A 329 5.17 18.93 -10.50
C PHE A 329 6.03 19.94 -9.73
N SER A 330 5.66 20.22 -8.48
CA SER A 330 6.44 21.06 -7.56
C SER A 330 7.86 20.52 -7.34
N SER A 331 8.00 19.19 -7.25
CA SER A 331 9.27 18.50 -6.99
C SER A 331 10.23 18.48 -8.18
N LEU A 332 9.75 18.60 -9.42
CA LEU A 332 10.62 18.64 -10.61
C LEU A 332 11.69 19.73 -10.49
N SER A 333 11.28 20.93 -10.08
CA SER A 333 12.21 22.06 -9.86
C SER A 333 13.17 21.86 -8.68
N LEU A 334 12.83 21.01 -7.71
CA LEU A 334 13.69 20.71 -6.55
C LEU A 334 14.81 19.73 -6.90
N ARG A 335 14.60 18.85 -7.88
CA ARG A 335 15.60 17.87 -8.33
C ARG A 335 16.93 18.56 -8.71
N GLU A 336 16.79 19.76 -9.26
CA GLU A 336 17.88 20.58 -9.75
C GLU A 336 18.45 21.55 -8.71
N ARG A 337 17.58 22.16 -7.89
CA ARG A 337 17.96 23.24 -6.96
C ARG A 337 18.31 22.75 -5.55
N ALA A 338 17.83 21.57 -5.15
CA ALA A 338 18.04 21.05 -3.80
C ALA A 338 18.16 19.51 -3.80
N PRO A 339 19.22 18.94 -4.40
CA PRO A 339 19.38 17.50 -4.48
C PRO A 339 19.46 16.91 -3.06
N GLY A 340 18.64 15.89 -2.80
CA GLY A 340 18.51 15.23 -1.50
C GLY A 340 17.23 15.58 -0.72
N VAL A 341 16.58 16.72 -0.98
CA VAL A 341 15.36 17.12 -0.25
C VAL A 341 14.22 16.15 -0.53
N ILE A 342 13.96 15.84 -1.80
CA ILE A 342 12.92 14.88 -2.21
C ILE A 342 13.08 13.56 -1.46
N ARG A 343 14.31 13.03 -1.43
CA ARG A 343 14.61 11.76 -0.76
C ARG A 343 14.40 11.82 0.75
N ARG A 344 14.85 12.91 1.39
CA ARG A 344 14.66 13.12 2.83
C ARG A 344 13.17 13.23 3.17
N SER A 345 12.40 13.96 2.36
CA SER A 345 10.95 14.08 2.51
C SER A 345 10.23 12.74 2.33
N LEU A 346 10.62 11.94 1.34
CA LEU A 346 10.06 10.59 1.16
C LEU A 346 10.37 9.68 2.37
N PHE A 347 11.60 9.74 2.89
CA PHE A 347 12.00 9.00 4.08
C PHE A 347 11.20 9.45 5.32
N THR A 348 11.06 10.76 5.55
CA THR A 348 10.21 11.31 6.62
C THR A 348 8.75 10.88 6.44
N GLY A 349 8.21 10.98 5.23
CA GLY A 349 6.85 10.52 4.91
C GLY A 349 6.66 9.04 5.22
N THR A 350 7.68 8.21 4.98
CA THR A 350 7.64 6.77 5.27
C THR A 350 7.54 6.49 6.78
N TRP A 351 8.25 7.24 7.62
CA TRP A 351 8.12 7.15 9.08
C TRP A 351 6.76 7.68 9.58
N ILE A 352 6.22 8.72 8.95
CA ILE A 352 4.86 9.20 9.24
C ILE A 352 3.85 8.08 8.93
N THR A 353 3.97 7.42 7.77
CA THR A 353 3.11 6.29 7.41
C THR A 353 3.24 5.14 8.41
N LEU A 354 4.46 4.81 8.86
CA LEU A 354 4.67 3.77 9.86
C LEU A 354 3.99 4.11 11.18
N GLY A 355 4.15 5.35 11.66
CA GLY A 355 3.45 5.81 12.87
C GLY A 355 1.94 5.73 12.72
N LEU A 356 1.40 6.19 11.58
CA LEU A 356 -0.03 6.15 11.28
C LEU A 356 -0.58 4.71 11.29
N ILE A 357 0.07 3.77 10.59
CA ILE A 357 -0.43 2.39 10.51
C ILE A 357 -0.31 1.65 11.84
N VAL A 358 0.71 1.95 12.66
CA VAL A 358 0.82 1.41 14.02
C VAL A 358 -0.33 1.90 14.90
N VAL A 359 -0.62 3.21 14.86
CA VAL A 359 -1.74 3.78 15.63
C VAL A 359 -3.07 3.17 15.18
N LEU A 360 -3.33 3.13 13.87
CA LEU A 360 -4.55 2.52 13.33
C LEU A 360 -4.64 1.02 13.68
N GLY A 361 -3.53 0.29 13.65
CA GLY A 361 -3.48 -1.12 14.03
C GLY A 361 -3.81 -1.34 15.51
N VAL A 362 -3.27 -0.52 16.42
CA VAL A 362 -3.59 -0.58 17.85
C VAL A 362 -5.07 -0.26 18.08
N VAL A 363 -5.58 0.83 17.49
CA VAL A 363 -6.99 1.20 17.60
C VAL A 363 -7.90 0.11 17.05
N GLY A 364 -7.56 -0.47 15.90
CA GLY A 364 -8.32 -1.57 15.30
C GLY A 364 -8.33 -2.82 16.16
N ALA A 365 -7.19 -3.17 16.78
CA ALA A 365 -7.08 -4.37 17.61
C ALA A 365 -7.89 -4.29 18.92
N PHE A 366 -7.96 -3.10 19.54
CA PHE A 366 -8.64 -2.92 20.84
C PHE A 366 -10.02 -2.27 20.72
N GLY A 367 -10.38 -1.71 19.57
CA GLY A 367 -11.55 -0.85 19.38
C GLY A 367 -12.18 -0.97 18.01
N TRP A 368 -12.25 -2.18 17.45
CA TRP A 368 -12.80 -2.44 16.11
C TRP A 368 -14.20 -1.84 15.90
N GLU A 369 -15.14 -2.08 16.83
CA GLU A 369 -16.50 -1.53 16.77
C GLU A 369 -16.51 -0.01 16.66
N TRP A 370 -15.71 0.65 17.49
CA TRP A 370 -15.60 2.10 17.53
C TRP A 370 -14.98 2.63 16.25
N LEU A 371 -13.92 1.99 15.75
CA LEU A 371 -13.24 2.37 14.52
C LEU A 371 -14.17 2.26 13.31
N PHE A 372 -14.86 1.13 13.16
CA PHE A 372 -15.80 0.89 12.07
C PHE A 372 -16.98 1.86 12.13
N THR A 373 -17.59 2.04 13.30
CA THR A 373 -18.72 2.96 13.48
C THR A 373 -18.32 4.41 13.21
N THR A 374 -17.19 4.86 13.76
CA THR A 374 -16.70 6.23 13.56
C THR A 374 -16.37 6.49 12.09
N PHE A 375 -15.73 5.53 11.42
CA PHE A 375 -15.47 5.61 9.98
C PHE A 375 -16.77 5.84 9.21
N HIS A 376 -17.79 5.02 9.47
CA HIS A 376 -19.06 5.13 8.76
C HIS A 376 -19.83 6.41 9.09
N GLN A 377 -19.79 6.89 10.33
CA GLN A 377 -20.41 8.17 10.70
C GLN A 377 -19.74 9.37 10.02
N VAL A 378 -18.42 9.32 9.82
CA VAL A 378 -17.68 10.40 9.13
C VAL A 378 -17.99 10.44 7.63
N PHE A 379 -18.01 9.28 6.97
CA PHE A 379 -18.20 9.21 5.51
C PHE A 379 -19.66 9.08 5.06
N PHE A 380 -20.55 8.61 5.93
CA PHE A 380 -21.98 8.41 5.67
C PHE A 380 -22.85 9.04 6.78
N PRO A 381 -22.76 10.37 7.00
CA PRO A 381 -23.48 11.07 8.07
C PRO A 381 -25.02 10.99 7.94
N GLN A 382 -25.53 10.62 6.77
CA GLN A 382 -26.95 10.36 6.50
C GLN A 382 -27.47 9.06 7.13
N GLY A 383 -26.59 8.19 7.65
CA GLY A 383 -26.97 6.99 8.39
C GLY A 383 -27.46 5.81 7.54
N ASN A 384 -27.06 5.73 6.27
CA ASN A 384 -27.49 4.66 5.34
C ASN A 384 -26.49 3.51 5.21
N TRP A 385 -25.85 3.11 6.31
CA TRP A 385 -24.78 2.09 6.31
C TRP A 385 -25.05 0.93 7.29
N GLU A 386 -26.05 1.04 8.16
CA GLU A 386 -26.47 -0.04 9.05
C GLU A 386 -27.46 -0.95 8.32
N PHE A 387 -27.15 -2.25 8.26
CA PHE A 387 -27.97 -3.26 7.59
C PHE A 387 -28.16 -4.49 8.48
N SER A 388 -29.26 -5.21 8.26
CA SER A 388 -29.49 -6.50 8.92
C SER A 388 -28.50 -7.56 8.43
N VAL A 389 -28.29 -8.59 9.24
CA VAL A 389 -27.48 -9.76 8.88
C VAL A 389 -27.98 -10.53 7.67
N ARG A 390 -29.28 -10.38 7.35
CA ARG A 390 -29.91 -11.01 6.19
C ARG A 390 -29.72 -10.21 4.91
N SER A 391 -29.24 -8.96 5.02
CA SER A 391 -28.97 -8.12 3.85
C SER A 391 -27.90 -8.76 2.98
N THR A 392 -28.05 -8.64 1.67
CA THR A 392 -27.09 -9.18 0.72
C THR A 392 -25.71 -8.57 0.94
N LEU A 393 -25.60 -7.28 1.26
CA LEU A 393 -24.32 -6.64 1.55
C LEU A 393 -23.60 -7.26 2.73
N ILE A 394 -24.27 -7.53 3.85
CA ILE A 394 -23.62 -8.14 5.03
C ILE A 394 -23.28 -9.61 4.78
N ARG A 395 -24.12 -10.34 4.03
CA ARG A 395 -23.84 -11.72 3.65
C ARG A 395 -22.63 -11.84 2.71
N LEU A 396 -22.44 -10.87 1.83
CA LEU A 396 -21.27 -10.80 0.95
C LEU A 396 -20.03 -10.33 1.72
N TYR A 397 -20.14 -9.26 2.49
CA TYR A 397 -19.01 -8.66 3.22
C TYR A 397 -19.25 -8.75 4.74
N PRO A 398 -19.15 -9.97 5.32
CA PRO A 398 -19.37 -10.17 6.75
C PRO A 398 -18.30 -9.43 7.57
N PRO A 399 -18.47 -9.29 8.90
CA PRO A 399 -17.52 -8.58 9.75
C PRO A 399 -16.08 -9.09 9.60
N GLN A 400 -15.93 -10.41 9.45
CA GLN A 400 -14.65 -11.07 9.22
C GLN A 400 -13.94 -10.56 7.95
N PHE A 401 -14.67 -10.37 6.84
CA PHE A 401 -14.13 -9.81 5.61
C PHE A 401 -13.50 -8.43 5.83
N TRP A 402 -14.13 -7.58 6.65
CA TRP A 402 -13.62 -6.23 6.93
C TRP A 402 -12.38 -6.25 7.83
N ILE A 403 -12.33 -7.14 8.82
CA ILE A 403 -11.14 -7.35 9.66
C ILE A 403 -9.98 -7.82 8.78
N ASP A 404 -10.22 -8.81 7.93
CA ASP A 404 -9.22 -9.37 7.03
C ASP A 404 -8.75 -8.37 5.98
N ALA A 405 -9.67 -7.56 5.44
CA ALA A 405 -9.36 -6.41 4.59
C ALA A 405 -8.46 -5.38 5.30
N ALA A 406 -8.73 -5.05 6.56
CA ALA A 406 -7.91 -4.13 7.34
C ALA A 406 -6.50 -4.68 7.60
N ILE A 407 -6.39 -5.98 7.91
CA ILE A 407 -5.10 -6.68 8.04
C ILE A 407 -4.35 -6.66 6.70
N ALA A 408 -5.03 -6.95 5.60
CA ALA A 408 -4.43 -6.92 4.27
C ALA A 408 -3.92 -5.52 3.90
N VAL A 409 -4.69 -4.46 4.20
CA VAL A 409 -4.22 -3.06 4.06
C VAL A 409 -2.95 -2.84 4.88
N ALA A 410 -2.92 -3.26 6.15
CA ALA A 410 -1.74 -3.10 7.00
C ALA A 410 -0.50 -3.83 6.43
N VAL A 411 -0.67 -5.06 5.93
CA VAL A 411 0.41 -5.84 5.30
C VAL A 411 0.91 -5.17 4.02
N ILE A 412 0.01 -4.73 3.13
CA ILE A 412 0.38 -4.05 1.87
C ILE A 412 1.10 -2.73 2.18
N VAL A 413 0.63 -1.97 3.17
CA VAL A 413 1.30 -0.75 3.64
C VAL A 413 2.68 -1.07 4.20
N ALA A 414 2.84 -2.14 4.99
CA ALA A 414 4.13 -2.56 5.54
C ALA A 414 5.13 -2.91 4.42
N VAL A 415 4.70 -3.65 3.39
CA VAL A 415 5.53 -3.95 2.21
C VAL A 415 5.96 -2.67 1.49
N GLN A 416 5.03 -1.72 1.27
CA GLN A 416 5.35 -0.42 0.67
C GLN A 416 6.34 0.38 1.51
N ILE A 417 6.21 0.37 2.85
CA ILE A 417 7.15 1.00 3.78
C ILE A 417 8.55 0.41 3.63
N VAL A 418 8.69 -0.92 3.59
CA VAL A 418 9.98 -1.58 3.40
C VAL A 418 10.63 -1.15 2.07
N ILE A 419 9.86 -1.18 0.98
CA ILE A 419 10.34 -0.73 -0.34
C ILE A 419 10.81 0.73 -0.29
N LEU A 420 10.02 1.62 0.32
CA LEU A 420 10.37 3.03 0.45
C LEU A 420 11.59 3.25 1.32
N LEU A 421 11.73 2.55 2.46
CA LEU A 421 12.89 2.65 3.34
C LEU A 421 14.16 2.19 2.62
N VAL A 422 14.13 1.04 1.93
CA VAL A 422 15.27 0.54 1.15
C VAL A 422 15.63 1.52 0.02
N GLY A 423 14.63 2.02 -0.72
CA GLY A 423 14.84 2.98 -1.80
C GLY A 423 15.39 4.34 -1.32
N THR A 424 14.90 4.82 -0.18
CA THR A 424 15.23 6.14 0.37
C THR A 424 16.38 6.12 1.39
N TRP A 425 16.93 4.95 1.72
CA TRP A 425 17.96 4.77 2.75
C TRP A 425 19.17 5.70 2.60
N PRO A 426 19.51 6.52 3.61
CA PRO A 426 20.54 7.55 3.48
C PRO A 426 21.96 6.97 3.44
N THR A 427 22.41 6.47 2.28
CA THR A 427 23.79 6.03 2.06
C THR A 427 24.74 7.20 1.82
N THR A 428 25.96 7.12 2.38
CA THR A 428 27.04 8.11 2.24
C THR A 428 27.41 8.35 0.78
N TYR A 429 27.52 7.28 -0.03
CA TYR A 429 27.75 7.38 -1.47
C TYR A 429 26.72 8.27 -2.20
N ARG A 430 25.44 8.13 -1.86
CA ARG A 430 24.36 8.91 -2.49
C ARG A 430 24.35 10.37 -2.00
N LYS A 431 24.80 10.63 -0.78
CA LYS A 431 25.03 12.00 -0.26
C LYS A 431 26.19 12.67 -1.01
N LEU A 432 27.33 12.01 -1.12
CA LEU A 432 28.51 12.51 -1.84
C LEU A 432 28.21 12.78 -3.32
N LYS A 433 27.42 11.91 -3.98
CA LYS A 433 26.97 12.13 -5.36
C LYS A 433 26.01 13.32 -5.50
N ALA A 434 25.24 13.64 -4.48
CA ALA A 434 24.38 14.82 -4.46
C ALA A 434 25.19 16.10 -4.24
N GLU A 435 26.21 16.06 -3.37
CA GLU A 435 27.13 17.16 -3.11
C GLU A 435 28.01 17.47 -4.33
N ARG A 436 28.59 16.46 -4.98
CA ARG A 436 29.37 16.64 -6.22
C ARG A 436 28.57 17.37 -7.30
N ARG A 437 27.31 16.98 -7.51
CA ARG A 437 26.42 17.66 -8.47
C ARG A 437 26.07 19.10 -8.09
N ARG A 438 26.10 19.46 -6.80
CA ARG A 438 25.96 20.86 -6.37
C ARG A 438 27.23 21.65 -6.69
N GLN A 439 28.40 21.07 -6.43
CA GLN A 439 29.70 21.69 -6.72
C GLN A 439 29.88 21.95 -8.22
N GLU A 440 29.64 20.94 -9.07
CA GLU A 440 29.69 21.07 -10.54
C GLU A 440 28.79 22.21 -11.06
N ARG A 441 27.63 22.43 -10.44
CA ARG A 441 26.71 23.53 -10.81
C ARG A 441 27.20 24.89 -10.35
N GLN A 442 27.77 24.98 -9.15
CA GLN A 442 28.36 26.23 -8.67
C GLN A 442 29.52 26.64 -9.59
N GLU A 443 30.37 25.69 -9.97
CA GLU A 443 31.46 25.92 -10.93
C GLU A 443 30.94 26.38 -12.30
N LEU A 444 29.91 25.74 -12.85
CA LEU A 444 29.31 26.16 -14.13
C LEU A 444 28.72 27.57 -14.06
N ARG A 445 28.08 27.94 -12.94
CA ARG A 445 27.53 29.30 -12.77
C ARG A 445 28.62 30.35 -12.66
N VAL A 446 29.67 30.08 -11.89
CA VAL A 446 30.82 31.00 -11.79
C VAL A 446 31.43 31.21 -13.17
N LYS A 447 31.59 30.13 -13.97
CA LYS A 447 32.09 30.22 -15.36
C LYS A 447 31.18 31.06 -16.27
N LEU A 448 29.86 30.88 -16.17
CA LEU A 448 28.89 31.66 -16.96
C LEU A 448 28.86 33.13 -16.53
N ALA A 449 28.99 33.42 -15.23
CA ALA A 449 29.05 34.77 -14.71
C ALA A 449 30.33 35.49 -15.13
N SER A 450 31.49 34.82 -15.07
CA SER A 450 32.76 35.38 -15.53
C SER A 450 32.78 35.61 -17.04
N ALA A 451 32.18 34.70 -17.83
CA ALA A 451 32.06 34.87 -19.28
C ALA A 451 31.23 36.11 -19.65
N ARG A 452 30.13 36.35 -18.92
CA ARG A 452 29.24 37.49 -19.16
C ARG A 452 29.85 38.85 -18.74
N VAL A 453 30.82 38.86 -17.83
CA VAL A 453 31.55 40.07 -17.42
C VAL A 453 32.69 40.41 -18.39
N GLY A 454 33.24 39.42 -19.10
CA GLY A 454 34.30 39.65 -20.09
C GLY A 454 33.83 40.16 -21.46
N GLU A 455 32.52 40.22 -21.71
CA GLU A 455 31.92 40.72 -22.96
C GLU A 455 31.41 42.18 -22.87
N ASN A 456 31.45 42.78 -21.68
CA ASN A 456 31.17 44.21 -21.45
C ASN A 456 32.47 44.97 -21.22
#